data_AF-A0A084ENZ9-F1
#
_entry.id   AF-A0A084ENZ9-F1
#
_cell.length_a   1.000
_cell.length_b   1.000
_cell.length_c   1.000
_cell.angle_alpha   90.00
_cell.angle_beta   90.00
_cell.angle_gamma   90.00
#
_symmetry.space_group_name_H-M   'P 1'
#
loop_
_entity.id
_entity.type
_entity.pdbx_description
1 polymer ?
#
loop_
_entity_poly.entity_id
_entity_poly.type
_entity_poly.pdbx_seq_one_letter_code
_entity_poly.pdbx_strand_id
1 'polypeptide(L)'
;MGAQADRLTGLVSSDYRFNIPHAELRDAQIAALNERFQEKKDGIRLLGHRAREAGISEVTSLDDAVKLLFPHTAYKSYPENWLMQQRWDKLTQWLNTISAHPVTDIDLDGITDVDDWIARLQAAGHYVSCSSGTTGKSAMLIASQADMDWSKVDTVNVFAWGSGVQPAQDRRIMGLAPVAKVPKNEIIGEAQREAFGDPAKEMFQYPVPPITVGSLTRMVVLRKAMADGSALPGDIAEFEETSRFRQEAMDAAVHIAADAMIEHRADKLYIAGMWNALYHVAKAVRERGYSAKDFNPDNCIYIGGGLKRAQLPDDYQQFVHETFNIPEGRHFQNYSMQELNSGMPKCREGGRYHVPPWIVPMILDKGGDALIAHDHDGEVEGRAAFFDLSLDGRWGGVITGDRISVDYSPCACGNSGPSIRDNIARYADLDGDDKIGCAGTVDAYVRGVA
;
A
#
# COMPACT_ATOMS: atom_id res chain seq x y z
N MET A 1 21.57 -5.95 -13.17
CA MET A 1 21.48 -6.36 -11.77
C MET A 1 22.62 -5.71 -11.04
N GLY A 2 22.29 -4.77 -10.16
CA GLY A 2 23.22 -3.99 -9.37
C GLY A 2 23.64 -4.74 -8.10
N ALA A 3 24.94 -4.78 -7.82
CA ALA A 3 25.50 -5.53 -6.71
C ALA A 3 25.03 -5.00 -5.35
N GLN A 4 24.84 -3.69 -5.20
CA GLN A 4 24.37 -3.10 -3.94
C GLN A 4 22.86 -3.26 -3.78
N ALA A 5 22.08 -3.11 -4.85
CA ALA A 5 20.65 -3.40 -4.83
C ALA A 5 20.39 -4.85 -4.42
N ASP A 6 21.08 -5.82 -5.01
CA ASP A 6 20.96 -7.25 -4.68
C ASP A 6 21.42 -7.54 -3.24
N ARG A 7 22.50 -6.91 -2.77
CA ARG A 7 22.97 -7.03 -1.38
C ARG A 7 21.90 -6.57 -0.38
N LEU A 8 21.29 -5.41 -0.59
CA LEU A 8 20.32 -4.84 0.34
C LEU A 8 19.01 -5.60 0.30
N THR A 9 18.50 -5.91 -0.89
CA THR A 9 17.25 -6.67 -1.07
C THR A 9 17.38 -8.14 -0.64
N GLY A 10 18.58 -8.72 -0.72
CA GLY A 10 18.87 -10.07 -0.19
C GLY A 10 18.68 -10.22 1.32
N LEU A 11 18.55 -9.11 2.06
CA LEU A 11 18.24 -9.12 3.49
C LEU A 11 16.75 -9.35 3.80
N VAL A 12 15.90 -9.54 2.78
CA VAL A 12 14.43 -9.66 2.94
C VAL A 12 14.01 -10.73 3.94
N SER A 13 14.76 -11.82 4.05
CA SER A 13 14.49 -12.92 5.00
C SER A 13 15.42 -12.93 6.22
N SER A 14 16.29 -11.92 6.37
CA SER A 14 17.23 -11.83 7.49
C SER A 14 16.58 -11.26 8.74
N ASP A 15 16.76 -11.93 9.89
CA ASP A 15 16.35 -11.39 11.20
C ASP A 15 17.09 -10.10 11.57
N TYR A 16 18.27 -9.87 10.97
CA TYR A 16 19.10 -8.69 11.22
C TYR A 16 18.70 -7.47 10.37
N ARG A 17 17.72 -7.60 9.48
CA ARG A 17 17.37 -6.54 8.50
C ARG A 17 17.07 -5.17 9.12
N PHE A 18 16.58 -5.11 10.36
CA PHE A 18 16.29 -3.84 11.04
C PHE A 18 17.36 -3.41 12.05
N ASN A 19 18.40 -4.21 12.24
CA ASN A 19 19.48 -3.94 13.20
C ASN A 19 20.77 -3.46 12.50
N ILE A 20 20.64 -2.67 11.44
CA ILE A 20 21.78 -2.11 10.71
C ILE A 20 21.74 -0.58 10.88
N PRO A 21 22.74 0.05 11.52
CA PRO A 21 22.78 1.50 11.67
C PRO A 21 22.71 2.21 10.32
N HIS A 22 21.99 3.33 10.26
CA HIS A 22 21.84 4.11 9.02
C HIS A 22 23.18 4.51 8.38
N ALA A 23 24.18 4.83 9.19
CA ALA A 23 25.52 5.18 8.72
C ALA A 23 26.19 4.04 7.91
N GLU A 24 25.84 2.78 8.17
CA GLU A 24 26.37 1.62 7.43
C GLU A 24 25.57 1.33 6.14
N LEU A 25 24.36 1.88 6.03
CA LEU A 25 23.47 1.69 4.88
C LEU A 25 23.66 2.74 3.80
N ARG A 26 23.93 3.99 4.20
CA ARG A 26 23.83 5.18 3.33
C ARG A 26 24.58 5.04 2.00
N ASP A 27 25.86 4.69 2.04
CA ASP A 27 26.68 4.61 0.82
C ASP A 27 26.22 3.49 -0.11
N ALA A 28 25.82 2.34 0.47
CA ALA A 28 25.27 1.22 -0.30
C ALA A 28 23.91 1.58 -0.91
N GLN A 29 23.07 2.33 -0.20
CA GLN A 29 21.78 2.79 -0.69
C GLN A 29 21.92 3.79 -1.85
N ILE A 30 22.85 4.74 -1.76
CA ILE A 30 23.14 5.69 -2.87
C ILE A 30 23.67 4.94 -4.09
N ALA A 31 24.60 3.99 -3.89
CA ALA A 31 25.11 3.17 -4.98
C ALA A 31 23.99 2.32 -5.61
N ALA A 32 23.12 1.70 -4.81
CA ALA A 32 21.98 0.92 -5.29
C ALA A 32 20.93 1.78 -6.03
N LEU A 33 20.68 3.01 -5.57
CA LEU A 33 19.85 4.00 -6.26
C LEU A 33 20.41 4.29 -7.65
N ASN A 34 21.72 4.51 -7.76
CA ASN A 34 22.37 4.72 -9.04
C ASN A 34 22.26 3.48 -9.94
N GLU A 35 22.49 2.27 -9.41
CA GLU A 35 22.30 1.02 -10.16
C GLU A 35 20.88 0.93 -10.75
N ARG A 36 19.85 1.17 -9.94
CA ARG A 36 18.45 1.20 -10.41
C ARG A 36 18.17 2.31 -11.40
N PHE A 37 18.80 3.47 -11.24
CA PHE A 37 18.68 4.57 -12.18
C PHE A 37 19.29 4.20 -13.54
N GLN A 38 20.51 3.66 -13.57
CA GLN A 38 21.16 3.23 -14.82
C GLN A 38 20.35 2.12 -15.53
N GLU A 39 19.77 1.19 -14.77
CA GLU A 39 18.92 0.12 -15.32
C GLU A 39 17.64 0.66 -16.00
N LYS A 40 17.07 1.76 -15.49
CA LYS A 40 15.70 2.17 -15.83
C LYS A 40 15.58 3.47 -16.60
N LYS A 41 16.58 4.36 -16.58
CA LYS A 41 16.49 5.73 -17.14
C LYS A 41 16.15 5.76 -18.64
N ASP A 42 16.57 4.75 -19.39
CA ASP A 42 16.32 4.66 -20.83
C ASP A 42 15.04 3.89 -21.17
N GLY A 43 14.55 3.04 -20.24
CA GLY A 43 13.31 2.28 -20.39
C GLY A 43 12.06 3.04 -19.94
N ILE A 44 12.15 3.78 -18.84
CA ILE A 44 11.02 4.57 -18.31
C ILE A 44 11.07 5.97 -18.92
N ARG A 45 10.16 6.26 -19.85
CA ARG A 45 10.14 7.53 -20.60
C ARG A 45 10.11 8.77 -19.69
N LEU A 46 9.24 8.76 -18.68
CA LEU A 46 9.12 9.87 -17.73
C LEU A 46 10.41 10.06 -16.91
N LEU A 47 11.06 8.97 -16.49
CA LEU A 47 12.32 9.03 -15.75
C LEU A 47 13.44 9.63 -16.61
N GLY A 48 13.59 9.12 -17.85
CA GLY A 48 14.57 9.64 -18.79
C GLY A 48 14.35 11.11 -19.11
N HIS A 49 13.10 11.57 -19.20
CA HIS A 49 12.79 12.99 -19.35
C HIS A 49 13.23 13.82 -18.14
N ARG A 50 12.83 13.42 -16.92
CA ARG A 50 13.25 14.11 -15.69
C ARG A 50 14.76 14.17 -15.54
N ALA A 51 15.46 13.07 -15.83
CA ALA A 51 16.91 13.02 -15.80
C ALA A 51 17.56 14.04 -16.73
N ARG A 52 17.06 14.17 -17.97
CA ARG A 52 17.53 15.18 -18.93
C ARG A 52 17.24 16.61 -18.49
N GLU A 53 16.03 16.87 -17.97
CA GLU A 53 15.67 18.21 -17.46
C GLU A 53 16.53 18.62 -16.25
N ALA A 54 16.82 17.68 -15.36
CA ALA A 54 17.65 17.91 -14.18
C ALA A 54 19.16 17.89 -14.47
N GLY A 55 19.58 17.50 -15.68
CA GLY A 55 20.99 17.34 -16.04
C GLY A 55 21.70 16.18 -15.31
N ILE A 56 20.94 15.14 -14.94
CA ILE A 56 21.44 14.00 -14.14
C ILE A 56 21.73 12.81 -15.05
N SER A 57 23.00 12.43 -15.15
CA SER A 57 23.44 11.20 -15.82
C SER A 57 23.80 10.07 -14.85
N GLU A 58 24.01 10.41 -13.58
CA GLU A 58 24.38 9.51 -12.49
C GLU A 58 23.82 10.03 -11.16
N VAL A 59 23.39 9.13 -10.27
CA VAL A 59 22.98 9.47 -8.91
C VAL A 59 24.18 9.33 -7.99
N THR A 60 24.66 10.45 -7.43
CA THR A 60 25.83 10.46 -6.52
C THR A 60 25.47 10.88 -5.10
N SER A 61 24.23 11.32 -4.89
CA SER A 61 23.71 11.84 -3.64
C SER A 61 22.20 11.62 -3.53
N LEU A 62 21.64 11.77 -2.33
CA LEU A 62 20.19 11.77 -2.16
C LEU A 62 19.55 13.03 -2.79
N ASP A 63 20.26 14.16 -2.86
CA ASP A 63 19.78 15.35 -3.58
C ASP A 63 19.56 15.10 -5.08
N ASP A 64 20.43 14.29 -5.70
CA ASP A 64 20.22 13.84 -7.09
C ASP A 64 18.98 12.94 -7.18
N ALA A 65 18.83 12.00 -6.25
CA ALA A 65 17.70 11.08 -6.20
C ALA A 65 16.36 11.82 -6.05
N VAL A 66 16.29 12.86 -5.21
CA VAL A 66 15.08 13.67 -4.98
C VAL A 66 14.55 14.26 -6.29
N LYS A 67 15.43 14.78 -7.15
CA LYS A 67 15.05 15.36 -8.45
C LYS A 67 14.45 14.33 -9.41
N LEU A 68 14.75 13.05 -9.22
CA LEU A 68 14.25 11.94 -10.04
C LEU A 68 12.97 11.31 -9.49
N LEU A 69 12.53 11.65 -8.29
CA LEU A 69 11.31 11.08 -7.70
C LEU A 69 10.05 11.49 -8.45
N PHE A 70 9.03 10.64 -8.41
CA PHE A 70 7.71 10.97 -8.94
C PHE A 70 6.77 11.38 -7.80
N PRO A 71 6.03 12.48 -7.92
CA PRO A 71 4.94 12.75 -7.00
C PRO A 71 3.87 11.66 -7.12
N HIS A 72 3.15 11.35 -6.04
CA HIS A 72 2.04 10.37 -6.07
C HIS A 72 0.97 10.68 -7.13
N THR A 73 0.90 11.93 -7.59
CA THR A 73 0.01 12.38 -8.67
C THR A 73 0.45 11.93 -10.06
N ALA A 74 1.73 11.58 -10.27
CA ALA A 74 2.23 11.10 -11.56
C ALA A 74 1.47 9.87 -12.05
N TYR A 75 1.11 8.96 -11.13
CA TYR A 75 0.31 7.76 -11.39
C TYR A 75 -1.19 8.06 -11.62
N LYS A 76 -1.58 9.34 -11.53
CA LYS A 76 -2.92 9.87 -11.80
C LYS A 76 -2.90 10.81 -13.01
N SER A 77 -1.85 10.83 -13.83
CA SER A 77 -1.68 11.84 -14.89
C SER A 77 -2.51 11.55 -16.17
N TYR A 78 -2.99 10.33 -16.38
CA TYR A 78 -3.79 9.91 -17.55
C TYR A 78 -5.06 10.76 -17.73
N PRO A 79 -5.39 11.36 -18.88
CA PRO A 79 -6.64 12.11 -19.04
C PRO A 79 -7.90 11.31 -18.63
N GLU A 80 -8.74 11.90 -17.77
CA GLU A 80 -9.94 11.21 -17.23
C GLU A 80 -10.96 10.87 -18.33
N ASN A 81 -11.05 11.70 -19.36
CA ASN A 81 -11.91 11.45 -20.51
C ASN A 81 -11.55 10.15 -21.24
N TRP A 82 -10.31 9.65 -21.14
CA TRP A 82 -9.95 8.36 -21.72
C TRP A 82 -10.61 7.19 -21.01
N LEU A 83 -10.80 7.25 -19.69
CA LEU A 83 -11.60 6.26 -18.99
C LEU A 83 -13.07 6.36 -19.38
N MET A 84 -13.63 7.58 -19.42
CA MET A 84 -15.03 7.79 -19.76
C MET A 84 -15.37 7.36 -21.20
N GLN A 85 -14.45 7.57 -22.13
CA GLN A 85 -14.61 7.22 -23.55
C GLN A 85 -14.04 5.84 -23.88
N GLN A 86 -13.67 5.05 -22.88
CA GLN A 86 -13.13 3.69 -23.06
C GLN A 86 -11.95 3.64 -24.04
N ARG A 87 -11.08 4.65 -23.99
CA ARG A 87 -9.87 4.77 -24.82
C ARG A 87 -8.74 3.93 -24.25
N TRP A 88 -8.93 2.60 -24.26
CA TRP A 88 -7.97 1.61 -23.75
C TRP A 88 -6.62 1.69 -24.48
N ASP A 89 -6.64 2.04 -25.76
CA ASP A 89 -5.45 2.31 -26.58
C ASP A 89 -4.59 3.42 -25.95
N LYS A 90 -5.23 4.52 -25.55
CA LYS A 90 -4.57 5.67 -24.93
C LYS A 90 -4.13 5.41 -23.51
N LEU A 91 -4.93 4.70 -22.72
CA LEU A 91 -4.53 4.29 -21.36
C LEU A 91 -3.31 3.36 -21.38
N THR A 92 -3.26 2.43 -22.34
CA THR A 92 -2.10 1.54 -22.53
C THR A 92 -0.85 2.32 -22.95
N GLN A 93 -0.99 3.27 -23.90
CA GLN A 93 0.11 4.17 -24.30
C GLN A 93 0.63 5.00 -23.13
N TRP A 94 -0.26 5.55 -22.30
CA TRP A 94 0.10 6.28 -21.09
C TRP A 94 0.81 5.40 -20.07
N LEU A 95 0.27 4.21 -19.78
CA LEU A 95 0.86 3.29 -18.81
C LEU A 95 2.31 2.96 -19.21
N ASN A 96 2.56 2.75 -20.51
CA ASN A 96 3.89 2.52 -21.05
C ASN A 96 4.89 3.66 -20.76
N THR A 97 4.44 4.91 -20.54
CA THR A 97 5.35 6.04 -20.23
C THR A 97 5.95 5.99 -18.82
N ILE A 98 5.30 5.26 -17.91
CA ILE A 98 5.66 5.12 -16.50
C ILE A 98 6.06 3.68 -16.13
N SER A 99 6.13 2.79 -17.11
CA SER A 99 6.47 1.37 -16.96
C SER A 99 7.96 1.13 -17.22
N ALA A 100 8.58 0.25 -16.45
CA ALA A 100 9.96 -0.20 -16.69
C ALA A 100 10.04 -1.21 -17.85
N HIS A 101 9.02 -2.05 -17.97
CA HIS A 101 8.87 -3.02 -19.05
C HIS A 101 7.91 -2.47 -20.10
N PRO A 102 8.23 -2.58 -21.40
CA PRO A 102 7.34 -2.12 -22.46
C PRO A 102 5.96 -2.77 -22.36
N VAL A 103 4.90 -1.95 -22.36
CA VAL A 103 3.51 -2.39 -22.43
C VAL A 103 3.07 -2.34 -23.89
N THR A 104 3.41 -3.38 -24.65
CA THR A 104 3.11 -3.50 -26.09
C THR A 104 2.28 -4.74 -26.37
N ASP A 105 1.68 -4.80 -27.56
CA ASP A 105 1.02 -6.01 -28.07
C ASP A 105 -0.14 -6.53 -27.20
N ILE A 106 -0.79 -5.62 -26.46
CA ILE A 106 -1.99 -5.91 -25.70
C ILE A 106 -3.17 -5.99 -26.67
N ASP A 107 -3.85 -7.13 -26.70
CA ASP A 107 -5.11 -7.28 -27.41
C ASP A 107 -6.20 -6.48 -26.69
N LEU A 108 -6.69 -5.44 -27.37
CA LEU A 108 -7.71 -4.52 -26.85
C LEU A 108 -9.11 -4.81 -27.40
N ASP A 109 -9.25 -5.79 -28.30
CA ASP A 109 -10.54 -6.10 -28.91
C ASP A 109 -11.50 -6.69 -27.87
N GLY A 110 -12.73 -6.17 -27.87
CA GLY A 110 -13.80 -6.65 -26.98
C GLY A 110 -13.67 -6.26 -25.51
N ILE A 111 -12.73 -5.37 -25.14
CA ILE A 111 -12.68 -4.80 -23.78
C ILE A 111 -13.89 -3.89 -23.57
N THR A 112 -14.72 -4.20 -22.57
CA THR A 112 -15.95 -3.45 -22.28
C THR A 112 -15.80 -2.47 -21.11
N ASP A 113 -14.87 -2.73 -20.19
CA ASP A 113 -14.59 -1.86 -19.05
C ASP A 113 -13.12 -1.91 -18.58
N VAL A 114 -12.82 -1.18 -17.51
CA VAL A 114 -11.46 -1.09 -16.95
C VAL A 114 -11.01 -2.39 -16.29
N ASP A 115 -11.94 -3.19 -15.78
CA ASP A 115 -11.61 -4.47 -15.14
C ASP A 115 -11.20 -5.49 -16.22
N ASP A 116 -11.85 -5.49 -17.40
CA ASP A 116 -11.44 -6.24 -18.60
C ASP A 116 -10.04 -5.82 -19.08
N TRP A 117 -9.78 -4.51 -19.14
CA TRP A 117 -8.48 -3.99 -19.56
C TRP A 117 -7.35 -4.41 -18.60
N ILE A 118 -7.59 -4.33 -17.30
CA ILE A 118 -6.64 -4.81 -16.28
C ILE A 118 -6.42 -6.32 -16.43
N ALA A 119 -7.45 -7.10 -16.72
CA ALA A 119 -7.32 -8.54 -16.95
C ALA A 119 -6.47 -8.85 -18.20
N ARG A 120 -6.60 -8.08 -19.28
CA ARG A 120 -5.76 -8.21 -20.49
C ARG A 120 -4.30 -7.86 -20.20
N LEU A 121 -4.05 -6.78 -19.45
CA LEU A 121 -2.70 -6.43 -19.01
C LEU A 121 -2.09 -7.53 -18.15
N GLN A 122 -2.85 -8.07 -17.20
CA GLN A 122 -2.40 -9.15 -16.33
C GLN A 122 -2.06 -10.41 -17.13
N ALA A 123 -2.88 -10.77 -18.13
CA ALA A 123 -2.59 -11.90 -19.01
C ALA A 123 -1.29 -11.72 -19.83
N ALA A 124 -0.90 -10.47 -20.08
CA ALA A 124 0.38 -10.11 -20.71
C ALA A 124 1.55 -9.93 -19.71
N GLY A 125 1.34 -10.20 -18.42
CA GLY A 125 2.37 -10.09 -17.38
C GLY A 125 2.53 -8.68 -16.78
N HIS A 126 1.57 -7.78 -17.02
CA HIS A 126 1.54 -6.44 -16.45
C HIS A 126 0.44 -6.34 -15.38
N TYR A 127 0.85 -6.22 -14.13
CA TYR A 127 -0.07 -6.21 -12.99
C TYR A 127 -0.41 -4.78 -12.58
N VAL A 128 -1.67 -4.35 -12.75
CA VAL A 128 -2.09 -2.99 -12.39
C VAL A 128 -2.90 -2.99 -11.10
N SER A 129 -2.46 -2.18 -10.14
CA SER A 129 -3.21 -1.88 -8.92
C SER A 129 -3.77 -0.45 -8.99
N CYS A 130 -5.01 -0.26 -8.52
CA CYS A 130 -5.63 1.06 -8.48
C CYS A 130 -5.96 1.50 -7.07
N SER A 131 -5.63 2.75 -6.74
CA SER A 131 -5.99 3.35 -5.45
C SER A 131 -7.50 3.57 -5.33
N SER A 132 -8.04 3.61 -4.11
CA SER A 132 -9.48 3.78 -3.84
C SER A 132 -10.07 5.18 -4.15
N GLY A 133 -9.34 6.08 -4.81
CA GLY A 133 -9.87 7.32 -5.38
C GLY A 133 -10.57 8.28 -4.40
N THR A 134 -10.12 8.40 -3.14
CA THR A 134 -10.84 9.17 -2.10
C THR A 134 -10.88 10.68 -2.34
N THR A 135 -10.09 11.22 -3.28
CA THR A 135 -9.97 12.66 -3.59
C THR A 135 -10.19 12.97 -5.07
N GLY A 136 -10.85 12.09 -5.82
CA GLY A 136 -11.07 12.24 -7.27
C GLY A 136 -10.47 11.06 -8.01
N LYS A 137 -9.33 11.24 -8.67
CA LYS A 137 -8.78 10.27 -9.60
C LYS A 137 -7.94 9.17 -8.95
N SER A 138 -8.15 7.93 -9.39
CA SER A 138 -7.37 6.78 -8.94
C SER A 138 -5.94 6.83 -9.49
N ALA A 139 -4.94 6.51 -8.66
CA ALA A 139 -3.62 6.16 -9.17
C ALA A 139 -3.69 4.78 -9.83
N MET A 140 -3.04 4.58 -10.97
CA MET A 140 -2.82 3.27 -11.59
C MET A 140 -1.33 2.94 -11.50
N LEU A 141 -1.02 1.84 -10.83
CA LEU A 141 0.33 1.44 -10.47
C LEU A 141 0.64 0.11 -11.13
N ILE A 142 1.50 0.15 -12.15
CA ILE A 142 1.97 -1.07 -12.83
C ILE A 142 3.08 -1.75 -12.03
N ALA A 143 3.01 -3.08 -11.98
CA ALA A 143 3.98 -3.96 -11.37
C ALA A 143 4.30 -5.11 -12.31
N SER A 144 5.49 -5.70 -12.18
CA SER A 144 5.93 -6.86 -12.93
C SER A 144 5.70 -8.16 -12.15
N GLN A 145 5.99 -9.31 -12.79
CA GLN A 145 6.01 -10.58 -12.07
C GLN A 145 7.03 -10.57 -10.92
N ALA A 146 8.20 -9.94 -11.10
CA ALA A 146 9.22 -9.86 -10.06
C ALA A 146 8.71 -9.08 -8.82
N ASP A 147 7.90 -8.05 -9.02
CA ASP A 147 7.24 -7.33 -7.92
C ASP A 147 6.24 -8.22 -7.16
N MET A 148 5.50 -9.06 -7.89
CA MET A 148 4.55 -10.00 -7.29
C MET A 148 5.30 -11.06 -6.47
N ASP A 149 6.37 -11.63 -7.02
CA ASP A 149 7.19 -12.64 -6.35
C ASP A 149 7.88 -12.06 -5.11
N TRP A 150 8.41 -10.83 -5.21
CA TRP A 150 8.93 -10.10 -4.07
C TRP A 150 7.89 -9.94 -2.96
N SER A 151 6.68 -9.48 -3.33
CA SER A 151 5.61 -9.20 -2.37
C SER A 151 5.16 -10.45 -1.60
N LYS A 152 5.24 -11.64 -2.21
CA LYS A 152 4.98 -12.93 -1.52
C LYS A 152 5.98 -13.19 -0.39
N VAL A 153 7.25 -12.88 -0.63
CA VAL A 153 8.31 -13.09 0.36
C VAL A 153 8.24 -12.02 1.45
N ASP A 154 8.11 -10.76 1.08
CA ASP A 154 8.11 -9.63 2.03
C ASP A 154 6.92 -9.72 3.00
N THR A 155 5.70 -9.98 2.50
CA THR A 155 4.48 -10.01 3.34
C THR A 155 4.60 -11.00 4.51
N VAL A 156 5.14 -12.20 4.25
CA VAL A 156 5.31 -13.22 5.28
C VAL A 156 6.36 -12.80 6.30
N ASN A 157 7.51 -12.32 5.83
CA ASN A 157 8.62 -11.89 6.67
C ASN A 157 8.26 -10.68 7.56
N VAL A 158 7.60 -9.68 6.98
CA VAL A 158 7.21 -8.46 7.69
C VAL A 158 6.16 -8.77 8.75
N PHE A 159 5.16 -9.61 8.43
CA PHE A 159 4.16 -10.04 9.40
C PHE A 159 4.80 -10.86 10.52
N ALA A 160 5.63 -11.85 10.20
CA ALA A 160 6.27 -12.70 11.21
C ALA A 160 7.13 -11.89 12.18
N TRP A 161 7.90 -10.93 11.68
CA TRP A 161 8.73 -10.07 12.50
C TRP A 161 7.89 -9.13 13.38
N GLY A 162 6.90 -8.44 12.79
CA GLY A 162 6.10 -7.44 13.51
C GLY A 162 5.13 -8.04 14.52
N SER A 163 4.58 -9.22 14.24
CA SER A 163 3.64 -9.93 15.13
C SER A 163 4.29 -10.99 16.03
N GLY A 164 5.57 -11.31 15.81
CA GLY A 164 6.24 -12.46 16.42
C GLY A 164 5.60 -13.82 16.11
N VAL A 165 4.64 -13.90 15.18
CA VAL A 165 3.99 -15.15 14.78
C VAL A 165 4.87 -15.87 13.78
N GLN A 166 5.15 -17.15 14.05
CA GLN A 166 5.91 -17.98 13.13
C GLN A 166 5.00 -18.55 12.05
N PRO A 167 5.50 -18.73 10.80
CA PRO A 167 4.75 -19.33 9.70
C PRO A 167 4.61 -20.86 9.90
N ALA A 168 3.80 -21.25 10.88
CA ALA A 168 3.67 -22.63 11.34
C ALA A 168 2.46 -23.38 10.75
N GLN A 169 1.68 -22.73 9.88
CA GLN A 169 0.45 -23.31 9.30
C GLN A 169 -0.52 -23.88 10.35
N ASP A 170 -0.74 -23.15 11.46
CA ASP A 170 -1.54 -23.63 12.60
C ASP A 170 -2.76 -22.75 12.92
N ARG A 171 -3.08 -21.77 12.05
CA ARG A 171 -4.12 -20.77 12.30
C ARG A 171 -5.29 -20.88 11.33
N ARG A 172 -6.51 -20.69 11.83
CA ARG A 172 -7.64 -20.37 10.96
C ARG A 172 -7.57 -18.90 10.56
N ILE A 173 -7.55 -18.63 9.26
CA ILE A 173 -7.58 -17.26 8.74
C ILE A 173 -9.01 -16.72 8.76
N MET A 174 -9.20 -15.57 9.40
CA MET A 174 -10.46 -14.84 9.51
C MET A 174 -10.35 -13.49 8.81
N GLY A 175 -10.77 -13.41 7.55
CA GLY A 175 -10.83 -12.14 6.81
C GLY A 175 -12.10 -11.37 7.14
N LEU A 176 -11.98 -10.26 7.87
CA LEU A 176 -13.10 -9.51 8.45
C LEU A 176 -13.33 -8.14 7.80
N ALA A 177 -12.91 -7.97 6.54
CA ALA A 177 -13.17 -6.77 5.77
C ALA A 177 -13.19 -7.07 4.26
N PRO A 178 -13.93 -6.29 3.46
CA PRO A 178 -13.81 -6.36 2.02
C PRO A 178 -12.41 -5.91 1.60
N VAL A 179 -11.80 -6.66 0.68
CA VAL A 179 -10.50 -6.35 0.11
C VAL A 179 -10.69 -5.82 -1.30
N ALA A 180 -9.90 -4.82 -1.68
CA ALA A 180 -9.87 -4.35 -3.06
C ALA A 180 -9.31 -5.46 -3.96
N LYS A 181 -10.02 -5.76 -5.06
CA LYS A 181 -9.61 -6.78 -6.03
C LYS A 181 -8.49 -6.22 -6.90
N VAL A 182 -7.26 -6.38 -6.43
CA VAL A 182 -6.04 -6.02 -7.16
C VAL A 182 -5.05 -7.18 -7.07
N PRO A 183 -4.26 -7.46 -8.13
CA PRO A 183 -3.42 -8.67 -8.18
C PRO A 183 -2.46 -8.79 -7.00
N LYS A 184 -1.86 -7.67 -6.58
CA LYS A 184 -0.94 -7.64 -5.43
C LYS A 184 -1.62 -8.11 -4.14
N ASN A 185 -2.86 -7.66 -3.86
CA ASN A 185 -3.58 -8.04 -2.65
C ASN A 185 -3.95 -9.54 -2.64
N GLU A 186 -4.33 -10.08 -3.80
CA GLU A 186 -4.64 -11.51 -3.95
C GLU A 186 -3.39 -12.35 -3.69
N ILE A 187 -2.26 -11.98 -4.29
CA ILE A 187 -0.99 -12.68 -4.17
C ILE A 187 -0.42 -12.62 -2.74
N ILE A 188 -0.44 -11.47 -2.08
CA ILE A 188 0.03 -11.38 -0.68
C ILE A 188 -0.93 -12.10 0.28
N GLY A 189 -2.24 -12.07 0.01
CA GLY A 189 -3.23 -12.79 0.81
C GLY A 189 -3.07 -14.30 0.70
N GLU A 190 -2.76 -14.80 -0.50
CA GLU A 190 -2.39 -16.20 -0.73
C GLU A 190 -1.10 -16.58 0.00
N ALA A 191 -0.03 -15.79 -0.12
CA ALA A 191 1.22 -16.07 0.59
C ALA A 191 1.04 -16.10 2.12
N GLN A 192 0.23 -15.19 2.68
CA GLN A 192 -0.14 -15.21 4.10
C GLN A 192 -0.91 -16.48 4.47
N ARG A 193 -1.89 -16.87 3.65
CA ARG A 193 -2.68 -18.09 3.87
C ARG A 193 -1.78 -19.33 3.83
N GLU A 194 -0.86 -19.43 2.88
CA GLU A 194 0.06 -20.55 2.76
C GLU A 194 1.06 -20.61 3.92
N ALA A 195 1.51 -19.46 4.44
CA ALA A 195 2.48 -19.41 5.52
C ALA A 195 1.87 -19.65 6.91
N PHE A 196 0.68 -19.10 7.19
CA PHE A 196 0.09 -19.10 8.53
C PHE A 196 -1.19 -19.92 8.66
N GLY A 197 -1.88 -20.16 7.55
CA GLY A 197 -3.15 -20.88 7.50
C GLY A 197 -2.96 -22.38 7.72
N ASP A 198 -3.78 -22.96 8.59
CA ASP A 198 -3.90 -24.40 8.76
C ASP A 198 -4.59 -25.00 7.53
N PRO A 199 -3.92 -25.87 6.75
CA PRO A 199 -4.47 -26.43 5.51
C PRO A 199 -5.69 -27.33 5.76
N ALA A 200 -5.93 -27.78 6.99
CA ALA A 200 -7.13 -28.54 7.35
C ALA A 200 -8.33 -27.63 7.68
N LYS A 201 -8.15 -26.31 7.74
CA LYS A 201 -9.18 -25.34 8.12
C LYS A 201 -9.50 -24.41 6.97
N GLU A 202 -10.78 -24.36 6.61
CA GLU A 202 -11.25 -23.39 5.63
C GLU A 202 -11.10 -21.95 6.15
N MET A 203 -10.59 -21.07 5.30
CA MET A 203 -10.51 -19.64 5.59
C MET A 203 -11.90 -19.02 5.54
N PHE A 204 -12.25 -18.23 6.56
CA PHE A 204 -13.46 -17.43 6.50
C PHE A 204 -13.26 -16.26 5.52
N GLN A 205 -14.14 -16.19 4.52
CA GLN A 205 -14.22 -15.08 3.57
C GLN A 205 -15.34 -14.13 3.98
N TYR A 206 -15.02 -12.84 4.10
CA TYR A 206 -16.03 -11.82 4.38
C TYR A 206 -17.10 -11.83 3.27
N PRO A 207 -18.40 -12.00 3.59
CA PRO A 207 -19.45 -12.26 2.60
C PRO A 207 -19.92 -10.96 1.91
N VAL A 208 -18.96 -10.12 1.48
CA VAL A 208 -19.20 -8.91 0.73
C VAL A 208 -18.39 -8.99 -0.56
N PRO A 209 -19.01 -8.74 -1.73
CA PRO A 209 -18.30 -8.76 -3.00
C PRO A 209 -17.05 -7.86 -2.97
N PRO A 210 -15.92 -8.32 -3.54
CA PRO A 210 -14.71 -7.52 -3.63
C PRO A 210 -14.95 -6.17 -4.31
N ILE A 211 -14.17 -5.17 -3.91
CA ILE A 211 -14.24 -3.84 -4.52
C ILE A 211 -13.37 -3.84 -5.78
N THR A 212 -14.00 -3.84 -6.96
CA THR A 212 -13.28 -3.78 -8.25
C THR A 212 -12.86 -2.36 -8.59
N VAL A 213 -11.86 -2.23 -9.48
CA VAL A 213 -11.39 -0.94 -9.98
C VAL A 213 -12.47 -0.23 -10.78
N GLY A 214 -13.23 -0.98 -11.58
CA GLY A 214 -14.39 -0.46 -12.30
C GLY A 214 -15.42 0.15 -11.36
N SER A 215 -15.73 -0.53 -10.25
CA SER A 215 -16.68 0.00 -9.26
C SER A 215 -16.18 1.28 -8.60
N LEU A 216 -14.89 1.39 -8.26
CA LEU A 216 -14.30 2.62 -7.71
C LEU A 216 -14.33 3.77 -8.71
N THR A 217 -14.01 3.49 -9.97
CA THR A 217 -13.95 4.47 -11.04
C THR A 217 -15.33 5.04 -11.36
N ARG A 218 -16.36 4.20 -11.44
CA ARG A 218 -17.75 4.63 -11.65
C ARG A 218 -18.23 5.58 -10.55
N MET A 219 -17.91 5.29 -9.29
CA MET A 219 -18.27 6.18 -8.17
C MET A 219 -17.62 7.56 -8.28
N VAL A 220 -16.37 7.64 -8.73
CA VAL A 220 -15.66 8.91 -8.93
C VAL A 220 -16.30 9.71 -10.07
N VAL A 221 -16.54 9.06 -11.21
CA VAL A 221 -17.13 9.70 -12.40
C VAL A 221 -18.51 10.26 -12.06
N LEU A 222 -19.35 9.48 -11.36
CA LEU A 222 -20.68 9.93 -10.97
C LEU A 222 -20.65 11.10 -9.99
N ARG A 223 -19.81 11.07 -8.95
CA ARG A 223 -19.69 12.20 -8.00
C ARG A 223 -19.32 13.50 -8.70
N LYS A 224 -18.49 13.43 -9.74
CA LYS A 224 -18.12 14.58 -10.55
C LYS A 224 -19.29 15.05 -11.43
N ALA A 225 -19.97 14.13 -12.09
CA ALA A 225 -21.16 14.42 -12.89
C ALA A 225 -22.29 15.05 -12.04
N MET A 226 -22.39 14.69 -10.76
CA MET A 226 -23.32 15.33 -9.83
C MET A 226 -22.88 16.75 -9.47
N ALA A 227 -21.57 16.97 -9.28
CA ALA A 227 -21.02 18.28 -8.93
C ALA A 227 -21.07 19.29 -10.10
N ASP A 228 -20.94 18.83 -11.34
CA ASP A 228 -21.02 19.66 -12.55
C ASP A 228 -22.44 19.75 -13.15
N GLY A 229 -23.41 19.02 -12.58
CA GLY A 229 -24.80 19.03 -13.00
C GLY A 229 -25.09 18.22 -14.27
N SER A 230 -24.15 17.37 -14.73
CA SER A 230 -24.31 16.52 -15.92
C SER A 230 -24.80 15.09 -15.65
N ALA A 231 -24.93 14.69 -14.37
CA ALA A 231 -25.38 13.34 -14.00
C ALA A 231 -26.79 13.04 -14.52
N LEU A 232 -26.96 11.89 -15.18
CA LEU A 232 -28.28 11.46 -15.64
C LEU A 232 -29.08 10.87 -14.46
N PRO A 233 -30.41 11.08 -14.39
CA PRO A 233 -31.24 10.51 -13.33
C PRO A 233 -31.13 8.99 -13.19
N GLY A 234 -30.93 8.27 -14.31
CA GLY A 234 -30.73 6.81 -14.31
C GLY A 234 -29.44 6.39 -13.61
N ASP A 235 -28.34 7.10 -13.84
CA ASP A 235 -27.04 6.82 -13.23
C ASP A 235 -27.07 7.05 -11.71
N ILE A 236 -27.81 8.07 -11.27
CA ILE A 236 -28.02 8.34 -9.84
C ILE A 236 -28.83 7.21 -9.20
N ALA A 237 -29.93 6.79 -9.83
CA ALA A 237 -30.78 5.72 -9.32
C ALA A 237 -30.03 4.38 -9.21
N GLU A 238 -29.24 4.02 -10.22
CA GLU A 238 -28.41 2.81 -10.22
C GLU A 238 -27.36 2.87 -9.09
N PHE A 239 -26.75 4.03 -8.87
CA PHE A 239 -25.78 4.22 -7.79
C PHE A 239 -26.42 4.15 -6.40
N GLU A 240 -27.60 4.73 -6.21
CA GLU A 240 -28.36 4.64 -4.95
C GLU A 240 -28.76 3.20 -4.65
N GLU A 241 -29.21 2.44 -5.66
CA GLU A 241 -29.52 1.02 -5.53
C GLU A 241 -28.28 0.19 -5.20
N THR A 242 -27.18 0.38 -5.93
CA THR A 242 -25.90 -0.29 -5.66
C THR A 242 -25.36 0.01 -4.27
N SER A 243 -25.47 1.28 -3.83
CA SER A 243 -25.03 1.72 -2.51
C SER A 243 -25.86 1.11 -1.40
N ARG A 244 -27.20 1.06 -1.57
CA ARG A 244 -28.11 0.40 -0.62
C ARG A 244 -27.81 -1.09 -0.49
N PHE A 245 -27.70 -1.80 -1.61
CA PHE A 245 -27.35 -3.23 -1.60
C PHE A 245 -26.01 -3.48 -0.91
N ARG A 246 -24.99 -2.66 -1.19
CA ARG A 246 -23.69 -2.76 -0.52
C ARG A 246 -23.77 -2.49 0.98
N GLN A 247 -24.57 -1.52 1.41
CA GLN A 247 -24.77 -1.24 2.83
C GLN A 247 -25.46 -2.42 3.53
N GLU A 248 -26.53 -2.95 2.96
CA GLU A 248 -27.24 -4.12 3.49
C GLU A 248 -26.33 -5.35 3.58
N ALA A 249 -25.51 -5.59 2.55
CA ALA A 249 -24.52 -6.67 2.56
C ALA A 249 -23.45 -6.47 3.64
N MET A 250 -22.95 -5.25 3.82
CA MET A 250 -21.99 -4.91 4.88
C MET A 250 -22.58 -5.13 6.28
N ASP A 251 -23.82 -4.70 6.50
CA ASP A 251 -24.53 -4.84 7.79
C ASP A 251 -24.77 -6.32 8.12
N ALA A 252 -25.24 -7.11 7.15
CA ALA A 252 -25.41 -8.55 7.32
C ALA A 252 -24.08 -9.27 7.57
N ALA A 253 -23.03 -8.87 6.86
CA ALA A 253 -21.70 -9.47 6.96
C ALA A 253 -21.09 -9.34 8.36
N VAL A 254 -21.37 -8.26 9.10
CA VAL A 254 -20.94 -8.11 10.50
C VAL A 254 -21.50 -9.23 11.37
N HIS A 255 -22.78 -9.55 11.23
CA HIS A 255 -23.41 -10.60 12.02
C HIS A 255 -22.91 -11.99 11.63
N ILE A 256 -22.77 -12.28 10.33
CA ILE A 256 -22.21 -13.54 9.84
C ILE A 256 -20.77 -13.73 10.33
N ALA A 257 -19.95 -12.68 10.26
CA ALA A 257 -18.59 -12.69 10.77
C ALA A 257 -18.53 -12.93 12.28
N ALA A 258 -19.42 -12.29 13.05
CA ALA A 258 -19.50 -12.52 14.50
C ALA A 258 -19.86 -13.97 14.84
N ASP A 259 -20.82 -14.56 14.11
CA ASP A 259 -21.21 -15.96 14.29
C ASP A 259 -20.05 -16.92 13.94
N ALA A 260 -19.33 -16.67 12.85
CA ALA A 260 -18.16 -17.46 12.46
C ALA A 260 -16.99 -17.32 13.47
N MET A 261 -16.75 -16.11 13.99
CA MET A 261 -15.76 -15.87 15.05
C MET A 261 -16.10 -16.66 16.31
N ILE A 262 -17.38 -16.73 16.69
CA ILE A 262 -17.85 -17.52 17.83
C ILE A 262 -17.71 -19.00 17.55
N GLU A 263 -18.15 -19.48 16.39
CA GLU A 263 -18.06 -20.89 16.00
C GLU A 263 -16.63 -21.42 16.11
N HIS A 264 -15.66 -20.65 15.62
CA HIS A 264 -14.25 -21.05 15.58
C HIS A 264 -13.40 -20.51 16.73
N ARG A 265 -13.99 -19.94 17.78
CA ARG A 265 -13.28 -19.28 18.90
C ARG A 265 -12.19 -20.13 19.58
N ALA A 266 -12.33 -21.46 19.54
CA ALA A 266 -11.36 -22.39 20.14
C ALA A 266 -10.09 -22.58 19.27
N ASP A 267 -10.17 -22.31 17.97
CA ASP A 267 -9.03 -22.35 17.06
C ASP A 267 -8.06 -21.20 17.36
N LYS A 268 -6.78 -21.37 17.00
CA LYS A 268 -5.87 -20.23 16.88
C LYS A 268 -6.30 -19.40 15.67
N LEU A 269 -6.72 -18.17 15.90
CA LEU A 269 -7.19 -17.27 14.84
C LEU A 269 -6.06 -16.37 14.35
N TYR A 270 -5.97 -16.22 13.03
CA TYR A 270 -5.34 -15.07 12.38
C TYR A 270 -6.47 -14.16 11.93
N ILE A 271 -6.62 -13.01 12.57
CA ILE A 271 -7.70 -12.08 12.31
C ILE A 271 -7.18 -10.94 11.43
N ALA A 272 -7.69 -10.82 10.21
CA ALA A 272 -7.28 -9.77 9.28
C ALA A 272 -8.43 -8.77 9.06
N GLY A 273 -8.19 -7.47 9.21
CA GLY A 273 -9.25 -6.49 8.95
C GLY A 273 -8.84 -5.04 9.10
N MET A 274 -9.84 -4.17 9.00
CA MET A 274 -9.74 -2.74 9.32
C MET A 274 -10.45 -2.46 10.64
N TRP A 275 -9.96 -1.50 11.42
CA TRP A 275 -10.47 -1.21 12.76
C TRP A 275 -11.98 -1.04 12.85
N ASN A 276 -12.60 -0.34 11.89
CA ASN A 276 -14.05 -0.14 11.89
C ASN A 276 -14.83 -1.45 11.82
N ALA A 277 -14.47 -2.33 10.87
CA ALA A 277 -15.14 -3.62 10.72
C ALA A 277 -14.88 -4.53 11.93
N LEU A 278 -13.63 -4.56 12.42
CA LEU A 278 -13.24 -5.33 13.60
C LEU A 278 -14.00 -4.92 14.85
N TYR A 279 -14.18 -3.61 15.07
CA TYR A 279 -14.94 -3.08 16.20
C TYR A 279 -16.41 -3.51 16.14
N HIS A 280 -17.07 -3.40 14.98
CA HIS A 280 -18.46 -3.80 14.82
C HIS A 280 -18.66 -5.32 14.99
N VAL A 281 -17.73 -6.14 14.48
CA VAL A 281 -17.74 -7.59 14.72
C VAL A 281 -17.52 -7.91 16.21
N ALA A 282 -16.56 -7.25 16.86
CA ALA A 282 -16.29 -7.43 18.29
C ALA A 282 -17.52 -7.06 19.14
N LYS A 283 -18.20 -5.96 18.81
CA LYS A 283 -19.44 -5.54 19.48
C LYS A 283 -20.52 -6.61 19.33
N ALA A 284 -20.72 -7.11 18.12
CA ALA A 284 -21.69 -8.16 17.82
C ALA A 284 -21.36 -9.50 18.52
N VAL A 285 -20.08 -9.82 18.74
CA VAL A 285 -19.64 -10.98 19.53
C VAL A 285 -19.94 -10.80 21.02
N ARG A 286 -19.68 -9.60 21.57
CA ARG A 286 -19.98 -9.25 22.97
C ARG A 286 -21.48 -9.26 23.26
N GLU A 287 -22.30 -8.76 22.35
CA GLU A 287 -23.77 -8.79 22.45
C GLU A 287 -24.33 -10.21 22.49
N ARG A 288 -23.63 -11.18 21.88
CA ARG A 288 -23.93 -12.62 21.97
C ARG A 288 -23.41 -13.30 23.24
N GLY A 289 -22.77 -12.55 24.14
CA GLY A 289 -22.30 -13.04 25.44
C GLY A 289 -20.90 -13.66 25.44
N TYR A 290 -20.13 -13.53 24.36
CA TYR A 290 -18.77 -14.05 24.25
C TYR A 290 -17.72 -12.97 24.48
N SER A 291 -16.55 -13.35 24.96
CA SER A 291 -15.47 -12.46 25.37
C SER A 291 -14.09 -13.15 25.29
N ALA A 292 -12.99 -12.46 25.62
CA ALA A 292 -11.65 -13.05 25.58
C ALA A 292 -11.55 -14.45 26.23
N LYS A 293 -12.23 -14.69 27.37
CA LYS A 293 -12.18 -15.98 28.07
C LYS A 293 -12.63 -17.17 27.22
N ASP A 294 -13.43 -16.90 26.19
CA ASP A 294 -14.03 -17.91 25.32
C ASP A 294 -13.19 -18.14 24.05
N PHE A 295 -12.23 -17.25 23.75
CA PHE A 295 -11.35 -17.31 22.59
C PHE A 295 -9.97 -17.87 22.95
N ASN A 296 -9.34 -18.53 21.98
CA ASN A 296 -7.98 -19.06 22.12
C ASN A 296 -6.99 -17.94 22.52
N PRO A 297 -6.09 -18.18 23.50
CA PRO A 297 -5.18 -17.15 24.00
C PRO A 297 -3.99 -16.85 23.08
N ASP A 298 -3.79 -17.60 22.00
CA ASP A 298 -2.70 -17.39 21.03
C ASP A 298 -3.22 -16.83 19.70
N ASN A 299 -4.29 -16.02 19.72
CA ASN A 299 -4.79 -15.34 18.53
C ASN A 299 -3.85 -14.22 18.08
N CYS A 300 -3.88 -13.87 16.80
CA CYS A 300 -3.13 -12.73 16.26
C CYS A 300 -3.99 -11.86 15.35
N ILE A 301 -3.58 -10.61 15.17
CA ILE A 301 -4.32 -9.64 14.39
C ILE A 301 -3.42 -8.93 13.37
N TYR A 302 -3.88 -8.87 12.12
CA TYR A 302 -3.33 -8.06 11.04
C TYR A 302 -4.27 -6.88 10.82
N ILE A 303 -3.76 -5.68 11.06
CA ILE A 303 -4.49 -4.44 10.82
C ILE A 303 -4.04 -3.84 9.48
N GLY A 304 -4.97 -3.77 8.54
CA GLY A 304 -4.78 -3.05 7.28
C GLY A 304 -5.30 -1.61 7.36
N GLY A 305 -4.54 -0.67 6.81
CA GLY A 305 -4.99 0.72 6.62
C GLY A 305 -5.18 1.51 7.93
N GLY A 306 -5.89 2.63 7.83
CA GLY A 306 -6.19 3.53 8.95
C GLY A 306 -7.70 3.71 9.19
N LEU A 307 -8.08 4.61 10.09
CA LEU A 307 -9.47 4.83 10.49
C LEU A 307 -10.37 5.44 9.40
N LYS A 308 -9.80 6.10 8.37
CA LYS A 308 -10.51 6.75 7.24
C LYS A 308 -11.93 7.25 7.61
N ARG A 309 -12.00 8.29 8.46
CA ARG A 309 -13.24 8.96 8.91
C ARG A 309 -14.21 8.12 9.76
N ALA A 310 -13.83 6.91 10.16
CA ALA A 310 -14.59 6.14 11.14
C ALA A 310 -14.64 6.88 12.48
N GLN A 311 -15.84 6.98 13.06
CA GLN A 311 -16.05 7.47 14.41
C GLN A 311 -16.12 6.26 15.33
N LEU A 312 -14.97 5.92 15.92
CA LEU A 312 -14.86 4.84 16.90
C LEU A 312 -14.65 5.44 18.30
N PRO A 313 -15.12 4.78 19.37
CA PRO A 313 -14.80 5.18 20.74
C PRO A 313 -13.29 5.16 20.99
N ASP A 314 -12.76 5.96 21.92
CA ASP A 314 -11.31 6.07 22.17
C ASP A 314 -10.64 4.72 22.51
N ASP A 315 -11.38 3.80 23.13
CA ASP A 315 -10.92 2.48 23.56
C ASP A 315 -11.12 1.37 22.52
N TYR A 316 -11.50 1.69 21.28
CA TYR A 316 -11.87 0.70 20.27
C TYR A 316 -10.82 -0.40 20.05
N GLN A 317 -9.52 -0.07 20.10
CA GLN A 317 -8.44 -1.06 19.94
C GLN A 317 -8.41 -2.03 21.12
N GLN A 318 -8.48 -1.49 22.34
CA GLN A 318 -8.54 -2.29 23.57
C GLN A 318 -9.77 -3.18 23.56
N PHE A 319 -10.94 -2.64 23.20
CA PHE A 319 -12.18 -3.38 23.10
C PHE A 319 -12.09 -4.57 22.12
N VAL A 320 -11.48 -4.37 20.94
CA VAL A 320 -11.26 -5.45 19.96
C VAL A 320 -10.30 -6.50 20.52
N HIS A 321 -9.17 -6.09 21.09
CA HIS A 321 -8.17 -6.98 21.67
C HIS A 321 -8.75 -7.85 22.81
N GLU A 322 -9.45 -7.23 23.75
CA GLU A 322 -10.09 -7.92 24.88
C GLU A 322 -11.28 -8.78 24.46
N THR A 323 -11.87 -8.53 23.30
CA THR A 323 -12.97 -9.37 22.79
C THR A 323 -12.43 -10.64 22.14
N PHE A 324 -11.41 -10.51 21.29
CA PHE A 324 -10.86 -11.63 20.52
C PHE A 324 -9.67 -12.33 21.18
N ASN A 325 -9.34 -11.98 22.42
CA ASN A 325 -8.21 -12.52 23.19
C ASN A 325 -6.87 -12.38 22.44
N ILE A 326 -6.58 -11.17 21.93
CA ILE A 326 -5.32 -10.88 21.25
C ILE A 326 -4.28 -10.49 22.30
N PRO A 327 -3.28 -11.34 22.58
CA PRO A 327 -2.29 -11.05 23.58
C PRO A 327 -1.30 -9.98 23.09
N GLU A 328 -0.55 -9.42 24.04
CA GLU A 328 0.51 -8.48 23.75
C GLU A 328 1.52 -9.08 22.76
N GLY A 329 2.01 -8.26 21.84
CA GLY A 329 2.98 -8.69 20.85
C GLY A 329 2.41 -9.52 19.69
N ARG A 330 1.10 -9.81 19.63
CA ARG A 330 0.42 -10.46 18.47
C ARG A 330 -0.32 -9.48 17.55
N HIS A 331 -0.07 -8.20 17.73
CA HIS A 331 -0.61 -7.12 16.92
C HIS A 331 0.36 -6.78 15.79
N PHE A 332 -0.09 -6.95 14.55
CA PHE A 332 0.63 -6.47 13.39
C PHE A 332 -0.01 -5.21 12.82
N GLN A 333 0.80 -4.17 12.73
CA GLN A 333 0.52 -2.94 11.99
C GLN A 333 1.79 -2.59 11.21
N ASN A 334 1.62 -2.06 9.99
CA ASN A 334 2.72 -1.53 9.21
C ASN A 334 2.39 -0.16 8.62
N TYR A 335 3.44 0.60 8.32
CA TYR A 335 3.35 1.76 7.45
C TYR A 335 3.80 1.38 6.05
N SER A 336 2.98 1.68 5.05
CA SER A 336 3.27 1.41 3.64
C SER A 336 2.27 2.19 2.77
N MET A 337 2.40 2.04 1.46
CA MET A 337 1.53 2.61 0.44
C MET A 337 1.58 1.74 -0.80
N GLN A 338 0.60 1.89 -1.70
CA GLN A 338 0.51 1.04 -2.90
C GLN A 338 1.70 1.26 -3.86
N GLU A 339 2.33 2.43 -3.77
CA GLU A 339 3.51 2.81 -4.54
C GLU A 339 4.76 2.01 -4.15
N LEU A 340 4.81 1.44 -2.93
CA LEU A 340 5.93 0.63 -2.45
C LEU A 340 5.66 -0.87 -2.63
N ASN A 341 6.73 -1.65 -2.78
CA ASN A 341 6.66 -3.09 -2.71
C ASN A 341 6.56 -3.55 -1.26
N SER A 342 7.41 -2.98 -0.39
CA SER A 342 7.58 -3.44 0.99
C SER A 342 6.91 -2.54 2.02
N GLY A 343 6.60 -3.12 3.17
CA GLY A 343 6.07 -2.40 4.34
C GLY A 343 7.12 -2.15 5.42
N MET A 344 6.83 -1.19 6.29
CA MET A 344 7.64 -0.86 7.47
C MET A 344 6.87 -1.34 8.71
N PRO A 345 7.21 -2.48 9.32
CA PRO A 345 6.45 -3.05 10.44
C PRO A 345 6.66 -2.23 11.72
N LYS A 346 5.59 -2.05 12.49
CA LYS A 346 5.69 -1.47 13.83
C LYS A 346 6.32 -2.49 14.78
N CYS A 347 7.37 -2.10 15.51
CA CYS A 347 7.97 -2.97 16.51
C CYS A 347 7.08 -3.08 17.76
N ARG A 348 7.14 -4.25 18.41
CA ARG A 348 6.29 -4.60 19.55
C ARG A 348 6.64 -3.82 20.82
N GLU A 349 7.92 -3.57 21.06
CA GLU A 349 8.41 -2.94 22.30
C GLU A 349 8.56 -1.42 22.18
N GLY A 350 9.05 -0.93 21.03
CA GLY A 350 9.37 0.49 20.83
C GLY A 350 8.26 1.31 20.16
N GLY A 351 7.25 0.66 19.58
CA GLY A 351 6.13 1.33 18.91
C GLY A 351 6.52 2.15 17.68
N ARG A 352 7.68 1.90 17.06
CA ARG A 352 8.16 2.60 15.85
C ARG A 352 8.09 1.70 14.63
N TYR A 353 7.86 2.26 13.44
CA TYR A 353 7.88 1.53 12.18
C TYR A 353 9.30 1.41 11.65
N HIS A 354 9.86 0.21 11.57
CA HIS A 354 11.24 0.04 11.12
C HIS A 354 11.37 0.06 9.61
N VAL A 355 12.32 0.85 9.11
CA VAL A 355 12.59 0.98 7.68
C VAL A 355 13.56 -0.13 7.25
N PRO A 356 13.18 -1.01 6.31
CA PRO A 356 14.08 -2.06 5.85
C PRO A 356 15.22 -1.49 4.98
N PRO A 357 16.37 -2.17 4.87
CA PRO A 357 17.57 -1.65 4.19
C PRO A 357 17.37 -1.28 2.72
N TRP A 358 16.40 -1.91 2.05
CA TRP A 358 16.07 -1.66 0.65
C TRP A 358 15.05 -0.53 0.42
N ILE A 359 14.49 0.05 1.49
CA ILE A 359 13.71 1.30 1.42
C ILE A 359 14.63 2.44 1.85
N VAL A 360 14.80 3.43 0.98
CA VAL A 360 15.58 4.63 1.26
C VAL A 360 14.62 5.77 1.62
N PRO A 361 14.53 6.18 2.90
CA PRO A 361 13.71 7.33 3.30
C PRO A 361 14.41 8.65 2.95
N MET A 362 13.65 9.60 2.42
CA MET A 362 14.11 10.96 2.14
C MET A 362 13.10 11.94 2.75
N ILE A 363 13.56 12.78 3.68
CA ILE A 363 12.70 13.74 4.37
C ILE A 363 12.85 15.09 3.70
N LEU A 364 11.77 15.53 3.05
CA LEU A 364 11.76 16.72 2.22
C LEU A 364 11.10 17.90 2.95
N ASP A 365 11.36 19.10 2.45
CA ASP A 365 10.57 20.26 2.81
C ASP A 365 9.08 20.07 2.45
N LYS A 366 8.24 21.01 2.90
CA LYS A 366 6.79 20.93 2.64
C LYS A 366 6.46 20.92 1.14
N GLY A 367 7.27 21.55 0.29
CA GLY A 367 7.09 21.60 -1.16
C GLY A 367 7.45 20.28 -1.86
N GLY A 368 8.25 19.45 -1.21
CA GLY A 368 8.79 18.22 -1.78
C GLY A 368 9.93 18.47 -2.78
N ASP A 369 10.60 19.62 -2.68
CA ASP A 369 11.57 20.06 -3.69
C ASP A 369 13.03 19.81 -3.25
N ALA A 370 13.29 19.77 -1.95
CA ALA A 370 14.63 19.58 -1.38
C ALA A 370 14.61 18.73 -0.10
N LEU A 371 15.73 18.06 0.18
CA LEU A 371 15.96 17.42 1.48
C LEU A 371 16.02 18.48 2.58
N ILE A 372 15.45 18.14 3.74
CA ILE A 372 15.70 18.90 4.95
C ILE A 372 17.15 18.64 5.39
N ALA A 373 17.91 19.71 5.59
CA ALA A 373 19.28 19.62 6.08
C ALA A 373 19.31 18.95 7.45
N HIS A 374 19.94 17.78 7.52
CA HIS A 374 20.05 16.95 8.71
C HIS A 374 21.34 16.13 8.65
N ASP A 375 22.01 15.95 9.77
CA ASP A 375 23.24 15.14 9.87
C ASP A 375 22.96 13.63 9.89
N HIS A 376 21.68 13.25 9.95
CA HIS A 376 21.21 11.87 10.09
C HIS A 376 21.62 11.25 11.44
N ASP A 377 21.72 12.11 12.46
CA ASP A 377 21.79 11.75 13.88
C ASP A 377 20.52 12.26 14.57
N GLY A 378 19.82 11.39 15.30
CA GLY A 378 18.53 11.75 15.90
C GLY A 378 17.37 11.83 14.90
N GLU A 379 16.44 12.73 15.18
CA GLU A 379 15.12 12.78 14.54
C GLU A 379 14.95 13.96 13.59
N VAL A 380 14.39 13.70 12.41
CA VAL A 380 14.00 14.70 11.42
C VAL A 380 12.53 14.51 11.01
N GLU A 381 11.79 15.61 10.99
CA GLU A 381 10.38 15.65 10.57
C GLU A 381 10.24 16.43 9.25
N GLY A 382 9.42 15.91 8.34
CA GLY A 382 9.11 16.59 7.09
C GLY A 382 8.22 15.75 6.19
N ARG A 383 8.16 16.12 4.90
CA ARG A 383 7.41 15.36 3.90
C ARG A 383 8.13 14.06 3.59
N ALA A 384 7.41 12.96 3.66
CA ALA A 384 7.96 11.66 3.37
C ALA A 384 8.13 11.46 1.86
N ALA A 385 9.33 11.09 1.46
CA ALA A 385 9.64 10.49 0.18
C ALA A 385 10.38 9.17 0.41
N PHE A 386 10.21 8.25 -0.52
CA PHE A 386 10.80 6.92 -0.44
C PHE A 386 11.36 6.50 -1.79
N PHE A 387 12.42 5.71 -1.75
CA PHE A 387 12.81 4.86 -2.87
C PHE A 387 12.78 3.40 -2.45
N ASP A 388 12.04 2.57 -3.17
CA ASP A 388 12.02 1.11 -2.96
C ASP A 388 12.94 0.41 -3.98
N LEU A 389 14.08 -0.09 -3.52
CA LEU A 389 15.07 -0.79 -4.35
C LEU A 389 14.58 -2.15 -4.87
N SER A 390 13.50 -2.69 -4.28
CA SER A 390 12.89 -3.94 -4.73
C SER A 390 11.89 -3.77 -5.87
N LEU A 391 11.49 -2.53 -6.17
CA LEU A 391 10.49 -2.27 -7.21
C LEU A 391 11.10 -2.44 -8.60
N ASP A 392 10.49 -3.29 -9.41
CA ASP A 392 10.94 -3.69 -10.74
C ASP A 392 10.06 -3.07 -11.85
N GLY A 393 8.74 -3.23 -11.80
CA GLY A 393 7.84 -2.89 -12.91
C GLY A 393 7.65 -1.40 -13.21
N ARG A 394 8.08 -0.51 -12.31
CA ARG A 394 8.02 0.95 -12.47
C ARG A 394 9.17 1.64 -11.74
N TRP A 395 9.18 2.97 -11.75
CA TRP A 395 10.15 3.74 -10.98
C TRP A 395 9.90 3.60 -9.47
N GLY A 396 10.97 3.32 -8.70
CA GLY A 396 10.92 3.05 -7.27
C GLY A 396 10.77 4.27 -6.37
N GLY A 397 10.92 5.47 -6.93
CA GLY A 397 10.96 6.72 -6.19
C GLY A 397 9.62 7.46 -6.16
N VAL A 398 9.10 7.72 -4.96
CA VAL A 398 7.83 8.43 -4.74
C VAL A 398 7.95 9.57 -3.72
N ILE A 399 7.32 10.72 -4.02
CA ILE A 399 7.03 11.78 -3.05
C ILE A 399 5.57 11.63 -2.59
N THR A 400 5.39 11.53 -1.28
CA THR A 400 4.08 11.24 -0.68
C THR A 400 3.36 12.50 -0.20
N GLY A 401 2.09 12.33 0.19
CA GLY A 401 1.31 13.37 0.88
C GLY A 401 1.49 13.37 2.40
N ASP A 402 2.39 12.53 2.94
CA ASP A 402 2.50 12.26 4.36
C ASP A 402 3.63 13.10 4.99
N ARG A 403 3.39 13.52 6.24
CA ARG A 403 4.39 14.06 7.15
C ARG A 403 4.76 12.97 8.15
N ILE A 404 6.05 12.70 8.27
CA ILE A 404 6.59 11.69 9.18
C ILE A 404 7.78 12.25 9.96
N SER A 405 8.08 11.63 11.10
CA SER A 405 9.34 11.82 11.82
C SER A 405 10.18 10.54 11.71
N VAL A 406 11.35 10.62 11.07
CA VAL A 406 12.33 9.53 11.01
C VAL A 406 13.37 9.77 12.10
N ASP A 407 13.60 8.77 12.94
CA ASP A 407 14.65 8.74 13.95
C ASP A 407 15.72 7.73 13.52
N TYR A 408 16.95 8.22 13.35
CA TYR A 408 18.14 7.44 12.97
C TYR A 408 18.86 6.85 14.18
N SER A 409 18.42 7.16 15.40
CA SER A 409 18.94 6.58 16.64
C SER A 409 18.38 5.18 16.88
N PRO A 410 19.10 4.33 17.65
CA PRO A 410 18.58 3.02 18.06
C PRO A 410 17.21 3.10 18.73
N CYS A 411 16.33 2.18 18.36
CA CYS A 411 15.01 2.05 18.95
C CYS A 411 15.09 1.35 20.31
N ALA A 412 14.13 1.62 21.20
CA ALA A 412 14.00 0.95 22.49
C ALA A 412 13.83 -0.58 22.37
N CYS A 413 13.41 -1.10 21.20
CA CYS A 413 13.35 -2.54 20.92
C CYS A 413 14.72 -3.18 20.59
N GLY A 414 15.81 -2.42 20.70
CA GLY A 414 17.19 -2.90 20.47
C GLY A 414 17.67 -2.85 19.02
N ASN A 415 16.79 -2.57 18.05
CA ASN A 415 17.16 -2.41 16.65
C ASN A 415 17.81 -1.04 16.39
N SER A 416 18.97 -1.05 15.72
CA SER A 416 19.77 0.15 15.41
C SER A 416 19.44 0.83 14.08
N GLY A 417 18.61 0.21 13.23
CA GLY A 417 18.23 0.78 11.95
C GLY A 417 17.21 1.92 12.05
N PRO A 418 17.10 2.74 10.98
CA PRO A 418 16.19 3.88 10.95
C PRO A 418 14.74 3.45 11.19
N SER A 419 14.00 4.30 11.89
CA SER A 419 12.61 4.01 12.27
C SER A 419 11.73 5.26 12.21
N ILE A 420 10.45 5.09 11.91
CA ILE A 420 9.46 6.15 11.80
C ILE A 420 8.61 6.17 13.07
N ARG A 421 8.34 7.36 13.60
CA ARG A 421 7.45 7.57 14.75
C ARG A 421 5.99 7.27 14.39
N ASP A 422 5.20 6.91 15.40
CA ASP A 422 3.75 6.68 15.25
C ASP A 422 2.94 7.99 15.35
N ASN A 423 3.36 9.00 14.60
CA ASN A 423 2.74 10.33 14.52
C ASN A 423 2.44 10.75 13.06
N ILE A 424 2.33 9.76 12.18
CA ILE A 424 2.16 9.93 10.73
C ILE A 424 0.85 10.69 10.46
N ALA A 425 0.95 11.78 9.71
CA ALA A 425 -0.18 12.63 9.33
C ALA A 425 -0.12 12.97 7.85
N ARG A 426 -1.25 13.40 7.24
CA ARG A 426 -1.26 13.87 5.85
C ARG A 426 -1.29 15.39 5.80
N TYR A 427 -0.51 16.00 4.92
CA TYR A 427 -0.51 17.47 4.74
C TYR A 427 -1.89 18.02 4.39
N ALA A 428 -2.66 17.28 3.59
CA ALA A 428 -4.03 17.63 3.24
C ALA A 428 -4.95 17.75 4.47
N ASP A 429 -4.70 16.96 5.52
CA ASP A 429 -5.52 16.94 6.74
C ASP A 429 -5.06 18.00 7.77
N LEU A 430 -3.81 18.49 7.66
CA LEU A 430 -3.22 19.48 8.55
C LEU A 430 -3.52 20.92 8.10
N ASP A 431 -3.15 21.25 6.86
CA ASP A 431 -3.13 22.64 6.36
C ASP A 431 -4.02 22.83 5.12
N GLY A 432 -4.67 21.77 4.62
CA GLY A 432 -5.51 21.80 3.40
C GLY A 432 -4.76 21.92 2.07
N ASP A 433 -3.42 22.04 2.07
CA ASP A 433 -2.59 22.13 0.87
C ASP A 433 -1.57 20.98 0.78
N ASP A 434 -1.80 20.05 -0.16
CA ASP A 434 -0.90 18.93 -0.52
C ASP A 434 -0.27 19.13 -1.91
N LYS A 435 0.07 20.38 -2.26
CA LYS A 435 0.80 20.66 -3.50
C LYS A 435 2.25 20.21 -3.39
N ILE A 436 2.68 19.43 -4.37
CA ILE A 436 4.08 19.05 -4.60
C ILE A 436 4.58 19.88 -5.77
N GLY A 437 5.69 20.61 -5.58
CA GLY A 437 6.18 21.63 -6.52
C GLY A 437 6.34 21.12 -7.96
N CYS A 438 6.92 19.93 -8.12
CA CYS A 438 7.17 19.33 -9.43
C CYS A 438 5.99 18.57 -10.07
N ALA A 439 4.82 18.50 -9.42
CA ALA A 439 3.68 17.74 -9.96
C ALA A 439 3.15 18.29 -11.29
N GLY A 440 3.14 19.61 -11.46
CA GLY A 440 2.62 20.25 -12.67
C GLY A 440 3.43 19.95 -13.93
N THR A 441 4.76 19.86 -13.83
CA THR A 441 5.63 19.56 -14.98
C THR A 441 5.54 18.10 -15.39
N VAL A 442 5.41 17.18 -14.41
CA VAL A 442 5.19 15.75 -14.67
C VAL A 442 3.88 15.53 -15.42
N ASP A 443 2.78 16.13 -14.93
CA ASP A 443 1.48 16.01 -15.57
C ASP A 443 1.48 16.57 -16.99
N ALA A 444 2.20 17.67 -17.23
CA ALA A 444 2.31 18.28 -18.55
C ALA A 444 3.06 17.38 -19.55
N TYR A 445 4.22 16.82 -19.16
CA TYR A 445 4.97 15.91 -20.01
C TYR A 445 4.15 14.68 -20.39
N VAL A 446 3.52 14.04 -19.40
CA VAL A 446 2.79 12.79 -19.62
C VAL A 446 1.60 13.01 -20.56
N ARG A 447 0.90 14.15 -20.46
CA ARG A 447 -0.16 14.53 -21.41
C ARG A 447 0.35 14.81 -22.82
N GLY A 448 1.59 15.28 -22.97
CA GLY A 448 2.17 15.60 -24.27
C GLY A 448 2.70 14.39 -25.04
N VAL A 449 2.96 13.27 -24.36
CA VAL A 449 3.57 12.06 -24.94
C VAL A 449 2.56 10.92 -25.15
N ALA A 450 1.40 10.97 -24.50
CA ALA A 450 0.37 9.92 -24.55
C ALA A 450 -0.73 10.17 -25.61
#